data_AF-A0A812X4B0-F1
#
_entry.id   AF-A0A812X4B0-F1
#
_cell.length_a   1.000
_cell.length_b   1.000
_cell.length_c   1.000
_cell.angle_alpha   90.00
_cell.angle_beta   90.00
_cell.angle_gamma   90.00
#
_symmetry.space_group_name_H-M   'P 1'
#
loop_
_entity.id
_entity.type
_entity.pdbx_description
1 polymer ?
#
loop_
_entity_poly.entity_id
_entity_poly.type
_entity_poly.pdbx_seq_one_letter_code
_entity_poly.pdbx_strand_id
1 'polypeptide(L)'
;HLCVHWLPKLEKLIEKTFDDGPHEKFRIFLSSSPTPKFPIQLLQNCIKMTTEPPKGLKANLVRLLQNTAEESYNRVKEVQKYRRLFFSLCWFHAILLERKKFKMLGWNIGYDFNDSDFDICENILAMYLDENPNEIPWDAIRYLIAEANYGGRVTEHPDNRILRSYVNEFFCPAALQPKFQLSALPTYFIPEDGSLHSYRQYVQGLPLSEPPEAFGQHTNAEISSSLADTDTLMQTMIEVRGGGGGSAG
;
A
#
# COMPACT_ATOMS: atom_id res chain seq x y z
N HIS A 1 -13.82 -4.96 -15.76
CA HIS A 1 -12.72 -5.94 -15.93
C HIS A 1 -13.12 -7.37 -15.58
N LEU A 2 -13.97 -7.64 -14.58
CA LEU A 2 -14.37 -9.00 -14.22
C LEU A 2 -15.30 -9.70 -15.25
N CYS A 3 -16.11 -8.93 -15.99
CA CYS A 3 -17.02 -9.45 -17.01
C CYS A 3 -16.62 -9.02 -18.43
N VAL A 4 -15.41 -9.38 -18.86
CA VAL A 4 -14.85 -8.91 -20.15
C VAL A 4 -15.74 -9.27 -21.34
N HIS A 5 -16.32 -10.48 -21.35
CA HIS A 5 -17.19 -10.94 -22.43
C HIS A 5 -18.46 -10.11 -22.62
N TRP A 6 -18.88 -9.35 -21.60
CA TRP A 6 -20.07 -8.51 -21.66
C TRP A 6 -19.76 -7.07 -22.12
N LEU A 7 -18.50 -6.63 -22.09
CA LEU A 7 -18.12 -5.27 -22.43
C LEU A 7 -18.56 -4.81 -23.84
N PRO A 8 -18.49 -5.65 -24.90
CA PRO A 8 -19.00 -5.26 -26.22
C PRO A 8 -20.53 -5.04 -26.25
N LYS A 9 -21.27 -5.76 -25.38
CA LYS A 9 -22.72 -5.55 -25.26
C LYS A 9 -23.02 -4.27 -24.48
N LEU A 10 -22.24 -3.98 -23.43
CA LEU A 10 -22.32 -2.72 -22.69
C LEU A 10 -22.08 -1.53 -23.60
N GLU A 11 -21.04 -1.58 -24.44
CA GLU A 11 -20.71 -0.53 -25.42
C GLU A 11 -21.92 -0.19 -26.31
N LYS A 12 -22.53 -1.20 -26.95
CA LYS A 12 -23.73 -1.00 -27.79
C LYS A 12 -24.91 -0.42 -27.03
N LEU A 13 -25.09 -0.81 -25.77
CA LEU A 13 -26.17 -0.26 -24.92
C LEU A 13 -25.93 1.21 -24.60
N ILE A 14 -24.69 1.57 -24.32
CA ILE A 14 -24.29 2.95 -24.04
C ILE A 14 -24.49 3.81 -25.28
N GLU A 15 -24.01 3.38 -26.45
CA GLU A 15 -24.20 4.07 -27.74
C GLU A 15 -25.68 4.35 -28.00
N LYS A 16 -26.52 3.32 -27.94
CA LYS A 16 -27.96 3.46 -28.12
C LYS A 16 -28.59 4.45 -27.13
N THR A 17 -28.16 4.42 -25.87
CA THR A 17 -28.69 5.34 -24.83
C THR A 17 -28.38 6.80 -25.17
N PHE A 18 -27.24 7.07 -25.78
CA PHE A 18 -26.87 8.43 -26.21
C PHE A 18 -27.56 8.84 -27.52
N ASP A 19 -27.78 7.92 -28.45
CA ASP A 19 -28.56 8.15 -29.66
C ASP A 19 -30.02 8.52 -29.35
N ASP A 20 -30.60 7.92 -28.30
CA ASP A 20 -31.97 8.19 -27.85
C ASP A 20 -32.13 9.56 -27.14
N GLY A 21 -31.05 10.33 -26.97
CA GLY A 21 -31.08 11.68 -26.40
C GLY A 21 -31.38 11.69 -24.89
N PRO A 22 -30.45 11.25 -24.03
CA PRO A 22 -30.69 11.13 -22.60
C PRO A 22 -30.79 12.51 -21.95
N HIS A 23 -31.46 12.56 -20.80
CA HIS A 23 -31.60 13.80 -20.01
C HIS A 23 -30.22 14.43 -19.69
N GLU A 24 -30.11 15.76 -19.68
CA GLU A 24 -28.82 16.48 -19.52
C GLU A 24 -28.03 16.11 -18.25
N LYS A 25 -28.74 15.72 -17.19
CA LYS A 25 -28.16 15.27 -15.90
C LYS A 25 -27.80 13.78 -15.85
N PHE A 26 -28.08 13.01 -16.90
CA PHE A 26 -27.78 11.58 -16.94
C PHE A 26 -26.27 11.35 -16.94
N ARG A 27 -25.80 10.42 -16.11
CA ARG A 27 -24.38 10.04 -16.00
C ARG A 27 -24.28 8.52 -15.83
N ILE A 28 -23.29 7.93 -16.49
CA ILE A 28 -22.91 6.53 -16.30
C ILE A 28 -21.56 6.52 -15.60
N PHE A 29 -21.50 5.86 -14.43
CA PHE A 29 -20.26 5.64 -13.69
C PHE A 29 -19.82 4.19 -13.87
N LEU A 30 -18.58 4.01 -14.33
CA LEU A 30 -17.98 2.70 -14.53
C LEU A 30 -16.71 2.59 -13.67
N SER A 31 -16.60 1.49 -12.94
CA SER A 31 -15.40 1.16 -12.16
C SER A 31 -14.74 -0.09 -12.73
N SER A 32 -13.47 0.00 -13.10
CA SER A 32 -12.73 -1.12 -13.65
C SER A 32 -11.24 -0.98 -13.42
N SER A 33 -10.55 -2.08 -13.10
CA SER A 33 -9.11 -2.18 -13.29
C SER A 33 -8.76 -2.12 -14.79
N PRO A 34 -7.56 -1.61 -15.16
CA PRO A 34 -7.10 -1.59 -16.53
C PRO A 34 -7.12 -2.99 -17.15
N THR A 35 -7.60 -3.10 -18.39
CA THR A 35 -7.55 -4.36 -19.14
C THR A 35 -7.46 -4.07 -20.63
N PRO A 36 -6.59 -4.77 -21.39
CA PRO A 36 -6.44 -4.56 -22.83
C PRO A 36 -7.69 -4.96 -23.61
N LYS A 37 -8.60 -5.71 -22.98
CA LYS A 37 -9.88 -6.14 -23.57
C LYS A 37 -11.00 -5.14 -23.33
N PHE A 38 -10.73 -4.00 -22.68
CA PHE A 38 -11.73 -2.96 -22.49
C PHE A 38 -11.99 -2.26 -23.83
N PRO A 39 -13.25 -2.03 -24.23
CA PRO A 39 -13.55 -1.42 -25.52
C PRO A 39 -12.91 -0.03 -25.67
N ILE A 40 -12.14 0.15 -26.74
CA ILE A 40 -11.37 1.37 -26.99
C ILE A 40 -12.30 2.56 -27.21
N GLN A 41 -13.42 2.37 -27.92
CA GLN A 41 -14.38 3.45 -28.19
C GLN A 41 -15.00 3.97 -26.89
N LEU A 42 -15.38 3.06 -25.98
CA LEU A 42 -15.89 3.44 -24.67
C LEU A 42 -14.83 4.17 -23.82
N LEU A 43 -13.56 3.78 -23.91
CA LEU A 43 -12.48 4.55 -23.30
C LEU A 43 -12.39 5.94 -23.94
N GLN A 44 -12.30 6.06 -25.26
CA GLN A 44 -12.17 7.36 -25.92
C GLN A 44 -13.30 8.33 -25.55
N ASN A 45 -14.53 7.83 -25.46
CA ASN A 45 -15.73 8.62 -25.17
C ASN A 45 -15.98 8.90 -23.67
N CYS A 46 -15.18 8.35 -22.75
CA CYS A 46 -15.35 8.57 -21.32
C CYS A 46 -14.30 9.50 -20.71
N ILE A 47 -14.70 10.15 -19.61
CA ILE A 47 -13.76 10.79 -18.69
C ILE A 47 -13.14 9.69 -17.84
N LYS A 48 -11.82 9.52 -17.94
CA LYS A 48 -11.08 8.55 -17.13
C LYS A 48 -10.66 9.22 -15.83
N MET A 49 -10.98 8.59 -14.72
CA MET A 49 -10.47 8.95 -13.40
C MET A 49 -9.75 7.74 -12.83
N THR A 50 -8.47 7.90 -12.52
CA THR A 50 -7.67 6.87 -11.87
C THR A 50 -7.53 7.19 -10.39
N THR A 51 -7.89 6.23 -9.55
CA THR A 51 -7.63 6.28 -8.11
C THR A 51 -6.41 5.43 -7.82
N GLU A 52 -5.30 6.07 -7.48
CA GLU A 52 -4.09 5.38 -7.01
C GLU A 52 -4.01 5.48 -5.48
N PRO A 53 -3.55 4.42 -4.79
CA PRO A 53 -3.24 4.54 -3.37
C PRO A 53 -2.18 5.64 -3.14
N PRO A 54 -2.16 6.26 -1.95
CA PRO A 54 -1.14 7.26 -1.62
C PRO A 54 0.26 6.66 -1.81
N LYS A 55 1.16 7.45 -2.40
CA LYS A 55 2.57 7.09 -2.58
C LYS A 55 3.41 7.71 -1.46
N GLY A 56 4.40 6.97 -0.98
CA GLY A 56 5.27 7.34 0.13
C GLY A 56 4.83 6.76 1.47
N LEU A 57 5.81 6.50 2.34
CA LEU A 57 5.60 6.04 3.71
C LEU A 57 4.78 7.06 4.49
N LYS A 58 5.09 8.35 4.36
CA LYS A 58 4.38 9.40 5.08
C LYS A 58 2.88 9.38 4.76
N ALA A 59 2.54 9.34 3.47
CA ALA A 59 1.14 9.40 3.04
C ALA A 59 0.35 8.17 3.49
N ASN A 60 0.96 6.98 3.44
CA ASN A 60 0.35 5.75 3.95
C ASN A 60 0.14 5.81 5.47
N LEU A 61 1.13 6.27 6.24
CA LEU A 61 1.01 6.42 7.69
C LEU A 61 -0.05 7.44 8.08
N VAL A 62 -0.12 8.59 7.40
CA VAL A 62 -1.16 9.61 7.63
C VAL A 62 -2.54 8.99 7.41
N ARG A 63 -2.72 8.26 6.30
CA ARG A 63 -3.99 7.60 5.98
C ARG A 63 -4.41 6.58 7.05
N LEU A 64 -3.50 5.69 7.45
CA LEU A 64 -3.79 4.69 8.48
C LEU A 64 -4.21 5.36 9.78
N LEU A 65 -3.44 6.33 10.27
CA LEU A 65 -3.74 7.03 11.53
C LEU A 65 -5.00 7.89 11.46
N GLN A 66 -5.36 8.42 10.29
CA GLN A 66 -6.62 9.15 10.08
C GLN A 66 -7.83 8.21 10.09
N ASN A 67 -7.67 7.01 9.55
CA ASN A 67 -8.73 5.99 9.52
C ASN A 67 -8.94 5.33 10.91
N THR A 68 -7.98 5.45 11.82
CA THR A 68 -8.10 4.95 13.19
C THR A 68 -9.01 5.86 14.04
N ALA A 69 -10.01 5.27 14.68
CA ALA A 69 -10.84 5.92 15.68
C ALA A 69 -10.15 5.95 17.07
N GLU A 70 -10.45 6.97 17.89
CA GLU A 70 -9.92 7.08 19.26
C GLU A 70 -10.31 5.88 20.14
N GLU A 71 -11.51 5.31 19.92
CA GLU A 71 -11.95 4.11 20.62
C GLU A 71 -11.05 2.91 20.30
N SER A 72 -10.77 2.66 19.02
CA SER A 72 -9.87 1.59 18.59
C SER A 72 -8.45 1.81 19.12
N TYR A 73 -7.96 3.05 19.13
CA TYR A 73 -6.63 3.40 19.60
C TYR A 73 -6.41 3.14 21.11
N ASN A 74 -7.50 3.06 21.89
CA ASN A 74 -7.47 2.91 23.34
C ASN A 74 -8.16 1.62 23.84
N ARG A 75 -8.39 0.64 22.95
CA ARG A 75 -9.27 -0.51 23.25
C ARG A 75 -8.66 -1.59 24.15
N VAL A 76 -7.34 -1.64 24.29
CA VAL A 76 -6.60 -2.69 25.02
C VAL A 76 -6.24 -2.22 26.42
N LYS A 77 -6.22 -3.13 27.42
CA LYS A 77 -5.85 -2.78 28.81
C LYS A 77 -4.45 -2.19 28.95
N GLU A 78 -3.46 -2.84 28.35
CA GLU A 78 -2.06 -2.39 28.31
C GLU A 78 -1.86 -1.36 27.17
N VAL A 79 -2.55 -0.23 27.30
CA VAL A 79 -2.68 0.81 26.26
C VAL A 79 -1.33 1.24 25.68
N GLN A 80 -0.33 1.49 26.54
CA GLN A 80 0.99 1.95 26.11
C GLN A 80 1.71 0.93 25.22
N LYS A 81 1.67 -0.37 25.58
CA LYS A 81 2.27 -1.44 24.78
C LYS A 81 1.56 -1.57 23.44
N TYR A 82 0.22 -1.55 23.47
CA TYR A 82 -0.60 -1.62 22.26
C TYR A 82 -0.33 -0.47 21.31
N ARG A 83 -0.38 0.79 21.75
CA ARG A 83 -0.17 1.98 20.87
C ARG A 83 1.19 1.94 20.16
N ARG A 84 2.23 1.48 20.85
CA ARG A 84 3.57 1.34 20.28
C ARG A 84 3.62 0.26 19.21
N LEU A 85 3.07 -0.92 19.48
CA LEU A 85 3.03 -2.02 18.52
C LEU A 85 2.05 -1.76 17.37
N PHE A 86 0.98 -1.02 17.63
CA PHE A 86 0.07 -0.51 16.61
C PHE A 86 0.81 0.40 15.63
N PHE A 87 1.66 1.31 16.13
CA PHE A 87 2.49 2.13 15.25
C PHE A 87 3.54 1.30 14.50
N SER A 88 4.15 0.29 15.14
CA SER A 88 4.99 -0.69 14.42
C SER A 88 4.23 -1.39 13.29
N LEU A 89 2.96 -1.72 13.50
CA LEU A 89 2.10 -2.34 12.47
C LEU A 89 1.78 -1.35 11.34
N CYS A 90 1.50 -0.08 11.65
CA CYS A 90 1.32 0.97 10.63
C CYS A 90 2.58 1.13 9.77
N TRP A 91 3.75 1.16 10.41
CA TRP A 91 5.04 1.22 9.73
C TRP A 91 5.29 0.01 8.85
N PHE A 92 5.08 -1.18 9.39
CA PHE A 92 5.19 -2.44 8.66
C PHE A 92 4.30 -2.44 7.41
N HIS A 93 3.02 -2.12 7.56
CA HIS A 93 2.09 -2.08 6.43
C HIS A 93 2.51 -1.04 5.37
N ALA A 94 2.92 0.17 5.80
CA ALA A 94 3.39 1.21 4.89
C ALA A 94 4.64 0.76 4.11
N ILE A 95 5.59 0.09 4.76
CA ILE A 95 6.77 -0.48 4.08
C ILE A 95 6.36 -1.51 3.03
N LEU A 96 5.46 -2.45 3.37
CA LEU A 96 5.07 -3.49 2.42
C LEU A 96 4.42 -2.91 1.15
N LEU A 97 3.55 -1.91 1.33
CA LEU A 97 2.90 -1.21 0.23
C LEU A 97 3.89 -0.45 -0.66
N GLU A 98 4.82 0.28 -0.05
CA GLU A 98 5.70 1.21 -0.76
C GLU A 98 7.00 0.56 -1.26
N ARG A 99 7.37 -0.60 -0.75
CA ARG A 99 8.57 -1.34 -1.20
C ARG A 99 8.51 -1.71 -2.69
N LYS A 100 7.31 -1.78 -3.30
CA LYS A 100 7.13 -1.91 -4.76
C LYS A 100 7.77 -0.76 -5.55
N LYS A 101 8.07 0.39 -4.92
CA LYS A 101 8.87 1.48 -5.49
C LYS A 101 10.18 0.97 -6.06
N PHE A 102 10.78 -0.09 -5.51
CA PHE A 102 12.05 -0.65 -5.97
C PHE A 102 11.92 -1.75 -7.03
N LYS A 103 10.72 -1.95 -7.62
CA LYS A 103 10.46 -2.98 -8.64
C LYS A 103 10.93 -4.36 -8.14
N MET A 104 11.64 -5.12 -8.99
CA MET A 104 12.19 -6.45 -8.67
C MET A 104 13.20 -6.46 -7.52
N LEU A 105 13.82 -5.32 -7.17
CA LEU A 105 14.70 -5.23 -6.00
C LEU A 105 13.90 -5.04 -4.71
N GLY A 106 12.65 -4.61 -4.80
CA GLY A 106 11.71 -4.53 -3.68
C GLY A 106 11.04 -5.87 -3.41
N TRP A 107 10.31 -6.35 -4.42
CA TRP A 107 9.60 -7.62 -4.43
C TRP A 107 9.84 -8.31 -5.78
N ASN A 108 10.01 -9.63 -5.82
CA ASN A 108 10.16 -10.33 -7.10
C ASN A 108 8.90 -10.20 -7.97
N ILE A 109 7.72 -10.20 -7.34
CA ILE A 109 6.44 -9.94 -7.99
C ILE A 109 5.60 -8.94 -7.20
N GLY A 110 4.65 -8.28 -7.87
CA GLY A 110 3.74 -7.34 -7.22
C GLY A 110 2.72 -8.06 -6.35
N TYR A 111 2.67 -7.71 -5.07
CA TYR A 111 1.65 -8.15 -4.13
C TYR A 111 0.66 -7.03 -3.83
N ASP A 112 -0.63 -7.34 -3.94
CA ASP A 112 -1.69 -6.42 -3.59
C ASP A 112 -2.01 -6.57 -2.10
N PHE A 113 -1.22 -5.94 -1.22
CA PHE A 113 -1.58 -5.78 0.19
C PHE A 113 -2.67 -4.71 0.36
N ASN A 114 -3.58 -4.88 1.31
CA ASN A 114 -4.74 -4.00 1.45
C ASN A 114 -5.14 -3.76 2.91
N ASP A 115 -6.11 -2.87 3.11
CA ASP A 115 -6.57 -2.45 4.44
C ASP A 115 -7.13 -3.61 5.27
N SER A 116 -7.75 -4.60 4.63
CA SER A 116 -8.24 -5.79 5.34
C SER A 116 -7.10 -6.59 5.97
N ASP A 117 -5.91 -6.65 5.35
CA ASP A 117 -4.75 -7.29 5.99
C ASP A 117 -4.35 -6.54 7.26
N PHE A 118 -4.34 -5.20 7.17
CA PHE A 118 -4.00 -4.35 8.30
C PHE A 118 -5.00 -4.53 9.44
N ASP A 119 -6.30 -4.44 9.15
CA ASP A 119 -7.38 -4.54 10.14
C ASP A 119 -7.35 -5.90 10.86
N ILE A 120 -7.12 -7.00 10.11
CA ILE A 120 -6.99 -8.35 10.70
C ILE A 120 -5.78 -8.39 11.64
N CYS A 121 -4.61 -7.93 11.21
CA CYS A 121 -3.42 -7.92 12.05
C CYS A 121 -3.54 -7.00 13.27
N GLU A 122 -4.24 -5.88 13.14
CA GLU A 122 -4.51 -4.94 14.22
C GLU A 122 -5.40 -5.59 15.30
N ASN A 123 -6.43 -6.33 14.87
CA ASN A 123 -7.30 -7.11 15.75
C ASN A 123 -6.56 -8.26 16.43
N ILE A 124 -5.71 -8.97 15.70
CA ILE A 124 -4.84 -10.02 16.28
C ILE A 124 -3.96 -9.40 17.36
N LEU A 125 -3.31 -8.27 17.08
CA LEU A 125 -2.46 -7.59 18.04
C LEU A 125 -3.24 -7.20 19.31
N ALA A 126 -4.42 -6.61 19.17
CA ALA A 126 -5.24 -6.21 20.30
C ALA A 126 -5.67 -7.41 21.16
N MET A 127 -6.20 -8.46 20.52
CA MET A 127 -6.66 -9.68 21.18
C MET A 127 -5.54 -10.34 21.98
N TYR A 128 -4.35 -10.52 21.39
CA TYR A 128 -3.24 -11.19 22.07
C TYR A 128 -2.69 -10.40 23.26
N LEU A 129 -2.73 -9.05 23.20
CA LEU A 129 -2.31 -8.20 24.31
C LEU A 129 -3.33 -8.21 25.46
N ASP A 130 -4.63 -8.31 25.17
CA ASP A 130 -5.66 -8.42 26.21
C ASP A 130 -5.67 -9.81 26.88
N GLU A 131 -5.42 -10.88 26.12
CA GLU A 131 -5.35 -12.24 26.64
C GLU A 131 -4.06 -12.52 27.43
N ASN A 132 -2.95 -11.86 27.07
CA ASN A 132 -1.63 -12.09 27.66
C ASN A 132 -1.01 -10.79 28.21
N PRO A 133 -1.58 -10.20 29.29
CA PRO A 133 -1.15 -8.90 29.81
C PRO A 133 0.28 -8.91 30.39
N ASN A 134 0.73 -10.06 30.89
CA ASN A 134 2.02 -10.21 31.57
C ASN A 134 3.19 -10.46 30.62
N GLU A 135 2.96 -11.20 29.55
CA GLU A 135 3.99 -11.63 28.61
C GLU A 135 3.45 -11.63 27.18
N ILE A 136 4.08 -10.85 26.30
CA ILE A 136 3.66 -10.76 24.90
C ILE A 136 4.18 -11.99 24.15
N PRO A 137 3.30 -12.81 23.53
CA PRO A 137 3.72 -13.98 22.78
C PRO A 137 4.24 -13.56 21.40
N TRP A 138 5.47 -13.06 21.36
CA TRP A 138 6.09 -12.48 20.16
C TRP A 138 6.10 -13.43 18.96
N ASP A 139 6.43 -14.70 19.16
CA ASP A 139 6.48 -15.68 18.08
C ASP A 139 5.10 -15.90 17.45
N ALA A 140 4.05 -15.96 18.27
CA ALA A 140 2.67 -16.10 17.79
C ALA A 140 2.23 -14.87 16.99
N ILE A 141 2.48 -13.66 17.51
CA ILE A 141 2.15 -12.40 16.82
C ILE A 141 2.88 -12.32 15.48
N ARG A 142 4.19 -12.59 15.45
CA ARG A 142 4.99 -12.56 14.23
C ARG A 142 4.52 -13.58 13.21
N TYR A 143 4.23 -14.80 13.65
CA TYR A 143 3.69 -15.86 12.79
C TYR A 143 2.34 -15.46 12.20
N LEU A 144 1.41 -14.97 13.02
CA LEU A 144 0.08 -14.60 12.54
C LEU A 144 0.09 -13.42 11.57
N ILE A 145 0.96 -12.44 11.81
CA ILE A 145 1.11 -11.29 10.91
C ILE A 145 1.81 -11.71 9.62
N ALA A 146 3.03 -12.26 9.69
CA ALA A 146 3.86 -12.48 8.52
C ALA A 146 3.55 -13.77 7.77
N GLU A 147 3.22 -14.87 8.45
CA GLU A 147 2.95 -16.15 7.77
C GLU A 147 1.48 -16.31 7.43
N ALA A 148 0.61 -16.17 8.43
CA ALA A 148 -0.80 -16.51 8.27
C ALA A 148 -1.57 -15.48 7.46
N ASN A 149 -1.32 -14.18 7.70
CA ASN A 149 -2.06 -13.10 7.05
C ASN A 149 -1.35 -12.57 5.80
N TYR A 150 -0.27 -11.80 5.96
CA TYR A 150 0.45 -11.21 4.82
C TYR A 150 1.12 -12.28 3.94
N GLY A 151 1.68 -13.32 4.56
CA GLY A 151 2.34 -14.43 3.87
C GLY A 151 1.41 -15.25 3.00
N GLY A 152 0.10 -15.28 3.30
CA GLY A 152 -0.91 -15.87 2.43
C GLY A 152 -1.00 -15.23 1.05
N ARG A 153 -0.50 -13.99 0.88
CA ARG A 153 -0.38 -13.31 -0.41
C ARG A 153 0.97 -13.50 -1.08
N VAL A 154 2.01 -13.84 -0.32
CA VAL A 154 3.39 -13.91 -0.80
C VAL A 154 3.70 -15.31 -1.31
N THR A 155 3.80 -15.43 -2.63
CA THR A 155 4.02 -16.73 -3.30
C THR A 155 5.51 -17.09 -3.42
N GLU A 156 6.42 -16.12 -3.42
CA GLU A 156 7.84 -16.33 -3.64
C GLU A 156 8.59 -16.55 -2.32
N HIS A 157 9.40 -17.60 -2.24
CA HIS A 157 10.15 -17.92 -1.03
C HIS A 157 11.15 -16.80 -0.61
N PRO A 158 11.90 -16.16 -1.54
CA PRO A 158 12.76 -15.03 -1.18
C PRO A 158 11.98 -13.83 -0.61
N ASP A 159 10.79 -13.54 -1.16
CA ASP A 159 9.95 -12.44 -0.70
C ASP A 159 9.36 -12.72 0.69
N ASN A 160 8.99 -13.97 0.97
CA ASN A 160 8.61 -14.39 2.33
C ASN A 160 9.74 -14.15 3.34
N ARG A 161 10.99 -14.32 2.92
CA ARG A 161 12.16 -14.02 3.77
C ARG A 161 12.25 -12.54 4.11
N ILE A 162 11.98 -11.65 3.16
CA ILE A 162 11.92 -10.20 3.38
C ILE A 162 10.80 -9.84 4.35
N LEU A 163 9.60 -10.40 4.14
CA LEU A 163 8.44 -10.19 5.01
C LEU A 163 8.75 -10.59 6.47
N ARG A 164 9.36 -11.77 6.66
CA ARG A 164 9.81 -12.24 7.98
C ARG A 164 10.86 -11.32 8.59
N SER A 165 11.82 -10.82 7.81
CA SER A 165 12.84 -9.89 8.31
C SER A 165 12.20 -8.64 8.91
N TYR A 166 11.24 -8.03 8.21
CA TYR A 166 10.53 -6.86 8.73
C TYR A 166 9.71 -7.14 9.98
N VAL A 167 8.94 -8.25 10.01
CA VAL A 167 8.13 -8.55 11.19
C VAL A 167 9.02 -8.84 12.40
N ASN A 168 10.15 -9.52 12.22
CA ASN A 168 11.10 -9.82 13.29
C ASN A 168 11.76 -8.54 13.83
N GLU A 169 12.05 -7.57 12.97
CA GLU A 169 12.64 -6.29 13.35
C GLU A 169 11.65 -5.43 14.13
N PHE A 170 10.41 -5.28 13.64
CA PHE A 170 9.44 -4.34 14.21
C PHE A 170 8.62 -4.88 15.39
N PHE A 171 8.49 -6.22 15.50
CA PHE A 171 7.78 -6.89 16.60
C PHE A 171 8.77 -7.64 17.48
N CYS A 172 9.51 -6.88 18.28
CA CYS A 172 10.47 -7.37 19.24
C CYS A 172 10.36 -6.62 20.58
N PRO A 173 10.92 -7.14 21.69
CA PRO A 173 10.90 -6.46 22.98
C PRO A 173 11.46 -5.03 22.96
N ALA A 174 12.45 -4.77 22.09
CA ALA A 174 13.03 -3.44 21.92
C ALA A 174 12.04 -2.41 21.37
N ALA A 175 11.01 -2.84 20.63
CA ALA A 175 9.94 -1.96 20.14
C ALA A 175 9.13 -1.31 21.28
N LEU A 176 9.25 -1.83 22.51
CA LEU A 176 8.65 -1.27 23.72
C LEU A 176 9.57 -0.26 24.44
N GLN A 177 10.79 -0.01 23.96
CA GLN A 177 11.77 0.91 24.56
C GLN A 177 11.73 2.31 23.92
N PRO A 178 11.78 3.42 24.68
CA PRO A 178 11.67 4.78 24.12
C PRO A 178 12.54 5.02 22.89
N LYS A 179 11.99 5.72 21.89
CA LYS A 179 12.67 6.06 20.62
C LYS A 179 13.27 4.85 19.88
N PHE A 180 12.58 3.71 19.92
CA PHE A 180 12.93 2.56 19.10
C PHE A 180 12.95 2.94 17.62
N GLN A 181 14.09 2.72 16.97
CA GLN A 181 14.30 3.06 15.56
C GLN A 181 13.62 2.01 14.66
N LEU A 182 12.87 2.50 13.68
CA LEU A 182 12.15 1.69 12.69
C LEU A 182 12.92 1.54 11.37
N SER A 183 14.07 2.21 11.27
CA SER A 183 14.97 2.16 10.12
C SER A 183 16.39 2.53 10.57
N ALA A 184 17.37 2.41 9.69
CA ALA A 184 18.74 2.89 9.95
C ALA A 184 18.82 4.42 10.14
N LEU A 185 17.77 5.16 9.80
CA LEU A 185 17.73 6.61 9.91
C LEU A 185 17.10 7.06 11.22
N PRO A 186 17.66 8.08 11.88
CA PRO A 186 17.16 8.59 13.17
C PRO A 186 15.79 9.27 13.05
N THR A 187 15.36 9.60 11.83
CA THR A 187 14.09 10.26 11.55
C THR A 187 12.89 9.34 11.78
N TYR A 188 13.05 8.03 11.62
CA TYR A 188 11.95 7.06 11.71
C TYR A 188 12.08 6.22 12.97
N PHE A 189 11.29 6.57 13.97
CA PHE A 189 11.20 5.86 15.24
C PHE A 189 9.74 5.78 15.72
N ILE A 190 9.48 4.93 16.71
CA ILE A 190 8.18 4.87 17.40
C ILE A 190 8.08 6.09 18.35
N PRO A 191 7.07 6.97 18.18
CA PRO A 191 6.87 8.11 19.06
C PRO A 191 6.70 7.73 20.53
N GLU A 192 6.94 8.67 21.43
CA GLU A 192 6.60 8.51 22.83
C GLU A 192 5.08 8.36 23.00
N ASP A 193 4.69 7.67 24.07
CA ASP A 193 3.27 7.41 24.34
C ASP A 193 2.49 8.72 24.48
N GLY A 194 1.30 8.75 23.90
CA GLY A 194 0.52 9.96 23.77
C GLY A 194 -0.84 9.72 23.15
N SER A 195 -1.51 10.82 22.77
CA SER A 195 -2.80 10.75 22.08
C SER A 195 -2.61 10.35 20.62
N LEU A 196 -3.67 9.86 19.97
CA LEU A 196 -3.62 9.60 18.53
C LEU A 196 -3.25 10.86 17.74
N HIS A 197 -3.63 12.04 18.23
CA HIS A 197 -3.22 13.32 17.67
C HIS A 197 -1.70 13.55 17.69
N SER A 198 -0.98 13.18 18.76
CA SER A 198 0.48 13.35 18.81
C SER A 198 1.18 12.46 17.79
N TYR A 199 0.68 11.24 17.58
CA TYR A 199 1.18 10.33 16.53
C TYR A 199 0.92 10.91 15.14
N ARG A 200 -0.27 11.46 14.89
CA ARG A 200 -0.59 12.14 13.63
C ARG A 200 0.33 13.34 13.38
N GLN A 201 0.61 14.15 14.40
CA GLN A 201 1.51 15.30 14.30
C GLN A 201 2.95 14.88 13.99
N TYR A 202 3.44 13.82 14.65
CA TYR A 202 4.75 13.25 14.34
C TYR A 202 4.87 12.83 12.87
N VAL A 203 3.89 12.06 12.37
CA VAL A 203 3.89 11.60 10.97
C VAL A 203 3.78 12.77 10.00
N GLN A 204 3.02 13.82 10.32
CA GLN A 204 2.96 15.04 9.52
C GLN A 204 4.31 15.75 9.40
N GLY A 205 5.18 15.61 10.41
CA GLY A 205 6.55 16.15 10.41
C GLY A 205 7.56 15.34 9.59
N LEU A 206 7.22 14.14 9.14
CA LEU A 206 8.14 13.30 8.34
C LEU A 206 8.44 13.93 6.96
N PRO A 207 9.61 13.64 6.37
CA PRO A 207 9.96 14.11 5.04
C PRO A 207 9.01 13.53 3.98
N LEU A 208 8.81 14.29 2.90
CA LEU A 208 8.01 13.85 1.74
C LEU A 208 8.78 12.88 0.84
N SER A 209 10.11 13.00 0.81
CA SER A 209 10.98 12.11 0.05
C SER A 209 11.59 11.10 1.01
N GLU A 210 11.28 9.82 0.81
CA GLU A 210 11.85 8.76 1.64
C GLU A 210 13.06 8.11 0.97
N PRO A 211 14.23 8.15 1.62
CA PRO A 211 15.43 7.51 1.11
C PRO A 211 15.32 5.96 1.22
N PRO A 212 16.04 5.20 0.39
CA PRO A 212 15.97 3.75 0.36
C PRO A 212 16.33 3.08 1.70
N GLU A 213 17.17 3.73 2.51
CA GLU A 213 17.55 3.28 3.85
C GLU A 213 16.35 3.23 4.82
N ALA A 214 15.30 4.03 4.59
CA ALA A 214 14.05 3.93 5.33
C ALA A 214 13.37 2.57 5.16
N PHE A 215 13.64 1.89 4.03
CA PHE A 215 13.15 0.56 3.69
C PHE A 215 14.19 -0.54 3.94
N GLY A 216 15.36 -0.22 4.50
CA GLY A 216 16.48 -1.15 4.59
C GLY A 216 17.08 -1.53 3.21
N GLN A 217 16.93 -0.66 2.21
CA GLN A 217 17.49 -0.83 0.87
C GLN A 217 18.78 -0.03 0.70
N HIS A 218 19.62 -0.47 -0.24
CA HIS A 218 20.78 0.28 -0.68
C HIS A 218 20.38 1.35 -1.71
N THR A 219 21.11 2.47 -1.78
CA THR A 219 20.88 3.59 -2.71
C THR A 219 20.77 3.17 -4.18
N ASN A 220 21.56 2.18 -4.59
CA ASN A 220 21.47 1.56 -5.92
C ASN A 220 20.07 1.05 -6.29
N ALA A 221 19.23 0.64 -5.33
CA ALA A 221 17.87 0.20 -5.62
C ALA A 221 17.00 1.35 -6.14
N GLU A 222 17.19 2.56 -5.61
CA GLU A 222 16.50 3.75 -6.08
C GLU A 222 16.98 4.18 -7.47
N ILE A 223 18.30 4.09 -7.72
CA ILE A 223 18.88 4.36 -9.05
C ILE A 223 18.29 3.41 -10.09
N SER A 224 18.33 2.11 -9.84
CA SER A 224 17.80 1.08 -10.75
C SER A 224 16.31 1.27 -11.02
N SER A 225 15.52 1.61 -9.99
CA SER A 225 14.09 1.88 -10.18
C SER A 225 13.84 3.14 -11.02
N SER A 226 14.58 4.21 -10.74
CA SER A 226 14.47 5.47 -11.49
C SER A 226 14.84 5.30 -12.96
N LEU A 227 15.84 4.48 -13.26
CA LEU A 227 16.20 4.10 -14.62
C LEU A 227 15.05 3.35 -15.32
N ALA A 228 14.47 2.34 -14.66
CA ALA A 228 13.35 1.58 -15.22
C ALA A 228 12.10 2.44 -15.48
N ASP A 229 11.80 3.38 -14.58
CA ASP A 229 10.70 4.35 -14.76
C ASP A 229 11.00 5.30 -15.93
N THR A 230 12.26 5.74 -16.06
CA THR A 230 12.70 6.59 -17.18
C THR A 230 12.59 5.86 -18.51
N ASP A 231 13.03 4.60 -18.59
CA ASP A 231 12.93 3.78 -19.79
C ASP A 231 11.47 3.56 -20.21
N THR A 232 10.59 3.27 -19.24
CA THR A 232 9.15 3.12 -19.48
C THR A 232 8.54 4.41 -20.02
N LEU A 233 8.89 5.56 -19.42
CA LEU A 233 8.42 6.87 -19.88
C LEU A 233 8.91 7.18 -21.29
N MET A 234 10.18 6.90 -21.59
CA MET A 234 10.76 7.10 -22.92
C MET A 234 10.09 6.22 -23.98
N GLN A 235 9.87 4.94 -23.67
CA GLN A 235 9.14 4.03 -24.57
C GLN A 235 7.72 4.53 -24.83
N THR A 236 7.01 4.93 -23.78
CA THR A 236 5.64 5.48 -23.90
C THR A 236 5.64 6.74 -24.76
N MET A 237 6.62 7.64 -24.61
CA MET A 237 6.75 8.83 -25.46
C MET A 237 7.00 8.48 -26.93
N ILE A 238 7.78 7.43 -27.22
CA ILE A 238 8.02 6.95 -28.58
C ILE A 238 6.72 6.39 -29.18
N GLU A 239 5.98 5.58 -28.44
CA GLU A 239 4.69 5.02 -28.89
C GLU A 239 3.66 6.12 -29.20
N VAL A 240 3.57 7.13 -28.33
CA VAL A 240 2.68 8.28 -28.54
C VAL A 240 3.11 9.11 -29.76
N ARG A 241 4.42 9.26 -30.01
CA ARG A 241 4.94 9.96 -31.21
C ARG A 241 4.77 9.16 -32.50
N GLY A 242 4.86 7.83 -32.44
CA GLY A 242 4.86 6.92 -33.60
C GLY A 242 3.47 6.51 -34.11
N GLY A 243 2.38 6.98 -33.48
CA GLY A 243 1.00 6.71 -33.92
C GLY A 243 0.57 7.36 -35.25
N GLY A 244 1.47 8.03 -35.96
CA GLY A 244 1.25 8.54 -37.31
C GLY A 244 2.49 8.32 -38.18
N GLY A 245 2.42 7.36 -39.10
CA GLY A 245 3.38 7.24 -40.21
C GLY A 245 4.34 6.05 -40.13
N GLY A 246 3.78 4.84 -40.15
CA GLY A 246 4.47 3.63 -40.61
C GLY A 246 3.84 3.12 -41.90
N SER A 247 3.88 3.91 -42.97
CA SER A 247 3.62 3.45 -44.33
C SER A 247 4.84 3.69 -45.22
N ALA A 248 5.11 2.67 -46.04
CA ALA A 248 6.07 2.58 -47.15
C ALA A 248 7.54 2.22 -46.79
N GLY A 249 7.95 1.08 -47.36
CA GLY A 249 9.29 0.49 -47.36
C GLY A 249 9.20 -0.98 -47.69
#